data_AF-A0A2E3NS67-F1
#
_entry.id   AF-A0A2E3NS67-F1
#
_cell.length_a   1.000
_cell.length_b   1.000
_cell.length_c   1.000
_cell.angle_alpha   90.00
_cell.angle_beta   90.00
_cell.angle_gamma   90.00
#
_symmetry.space_group_name_H-M   'P 1'
#
loop_
_entity.id
_entity.type
_entity.pdbx_description
1 polymer ?
#
loop_
_entity_poly.entity_id
_entity_poly.type
_entity_poly.pdbx_seq_one_letter_code
_entity_poly.pdbx_strand_id
1 'polypeptide(L)'
;MKIRQYVERSIEKAGGVRALSRTLEWDPASIVKARDDAKLSPYRAARLAAYLEEDVMQAVCAALMDTSKSNAEARYWKEFPSALATGVANVVQKAVLELELRLSEMENSPTSEEKSLMVAELMKQALNEAWSDTDSGAPTGTPVRLVL
;
A
#
# COMPACT_ATOMS: atom_id res chain seq x y z
N MET A 1 -6.54 8.09 11.17
CA MET A 1 -7.43 9.19 10.73
C MET A 1 -8.76 8.59 10.31
N LYS A 2 -9.91 9.22 10.59
CA LYS A 2 -11.23 8.65 10.24
C LYS A 2 -11.53 8.90 8.75
N ILE A 3 -12.17 7.95 8.08
CA ILE A 3 -12.50 8.05 6.64
C ILE A 3 -13.29 9.31 6.28
N ARG A 4 -14.16 9.76 7.17
CA ARG A 4 -14.88 11.05 7.02
C ARG A 4 -13.95 12.24 6.81
N GLN A 5 -12.82 12.31 7.53
CA GLN A 5 -11.86 13.40 7.42
C GLN A 5 -11.17 13.42 6.06
N TYR A 6 -10.91 12.25 5.46
CA TYR A 6 -10.41 12.15 4.08
C TYR A 6 -11.39 12.78 3.09
N VAL A 7 -12.69 12.50 3.23
CA VAL A 7 -13.72 13.04 2.33
C VAL A 7 -13.85 14.54 2.49
N GLU A 8 -13.98 15.04 3.72
CA GLU A 8 -14.16 16.47 3.99
C GLU A 8 -12.98 17.30 3.48
N ARG A 9 -11.74 16.87 3.75
CA ARG A 9 -10.53 17.55 3.27
C ARG A 9 -10.38 17.49 1.75
N SER A 10 -10.77 16.38 1.12
CA SER A 10 -10.76 16.26 -0.34
C SER A 10 -11.78 17.20 -0.98
N ILE A 11 -12.97 17.33 -0.39
CA ILE A 11 -14.00 18.28 -0.84
C ILE A 11 -13.46 19.72 -0.72
N GLU A 12 -12.80 20.04 0.39
CA GLU A 12 -12.19 21.34 0.62
C GLU A 12 -11.07 21.65 -0.39
N LYS A 13 -10.08 20.75 -0.55
CA LYS A 13 -8.97 20.90 -1.53
C LYS A 13 -9.50 21.09 -2.95
N ALA A 14 -10.58 20.41 -3.32
CA ALA A 14 -11.18 20.52 -4.66
C ALA A 14 -12.05 21.78 -4.86
N GLY A 15 -12.41 22.52 -3.81
CA GLY A 15 -13.35 23.63 -3.90
C GLY A 15 -14.82 23.20 -4.03
N GLY A 16 -15.16 22.01 -3.51
CA GLY A 16 -16.52 21.51 -3.40
C GLY A 16 -16.77 20.14 -4.06
N VAL A 17 -17.93 19.56 -3.75
CA VAL A 17 -18.31 18.19 -4.16
C VAL A 17 -18.29 18.01 -5.68
N ARG A 18 -18.79 18.97 -6.45
CA ARG A 18 -18.84 18.87 -7.93
C ARG A 18 -17.45 18.90 -8.56
N ALA A 19 -16.52 19.67 -8.00
CA ALA A 19 -15.15 19.72 -8.48
C ALA A 19 -14.39 18.43 -8.15
N LEU A 20 -14.58 17.91 -6.93
CA LEU A 20 -14.03 16.62 -6.53
C LEU A 20 -14.58 15.48 -7.41
N SER A 21 -15.88 15.50 -7.69
CA SER A 21 -16.56 14.55 -8.57
C SER A 21 -15.92 14.46 -9.95
N ARG A 22 -15.63 15.61 -10.59
CA ARG A 22 -14.95 15.64 -11.90
C ARG A 22 -13.53 15.11 -11.81
N THR A 23 -12.82 15.45 -10.74
CA THR A 23 -11.41 15.07 -10.55
C THR A 23 -11.25 13.57 -10.31
N LEU A 24 -12.16 12.99 -9.52
CA LEU A 24 -12.11 11.58 -9.14
C LEU A 24 -13.01 10.69 -10.01
N GLU A 25 -13.69 11.26 -11.01
CA GLU A 25 -14.70 10.59 -11.84
C GLU A 25 -15.74 9.85 -10.99
N TRP A 26 -16.17 10.50 -9.90
CA TRP A 26 -17.04 9.91 -8.90
C TRP A 26 -18.36 10.66 -8.84
N ASP A 27 -19.48 9.94 -8.92
CA ASP A 27 -20.83 10.47 -8.73
C ASP A 27 -20.94 11.39 -7.48
N PRO A 28 -21.45 12.64 -7.63
CA PRO A 28 -21.60 13.58 -6.52
C PRO A 28 -22.44 13.07 -5.34
N ALA A 29 -23.52 12.34 -5.60
CA ALA A 29 -24.39 11.84 -4.53
C ALA A 29 -23.65 10.81 -3.67
N SER A 30 -22.83 9.99 -4.30
CA SER A 30 -21.98 9.03 -3.62
C SER A 30 -20.88 9.69 -2.76
N ILE A 31 -20.34 10.85 -3.18
CA ILE A 31 -19.40 11.64 -2.35
C ILE A 31 -20.10 12.18 -1.10
N VAL A 32 -21.30 12.74 -1.25
CA VAL A 32 -22.11 13.24 -0.13
C VAL A 32 -22.41 12.10 0.84
N LYS A 33 -22.85 10.95 0.32
CA LYS A 33 -23.10 9.77 1.15
C LYS A 33 -21.86 9.31 1.91
N ALA A 34 -20.69 9.29 1.26
CA ALA A 34 -19.43 8.92 1.90
C ALA A 34 -19.02 9.89 3.02
N ARG A 35 -19.30 11.18 2.87
CA ARG A 35 -19.10 12.19 3.91
C ARG A 35 -19.95 11.91 5.14
N ASP A 36 -21.21 11.53 4.93
CA ASP A 36 -22.21 11.42 5.98
C ASP A 36 -22.15 10.05 6.69
N ASP A 37 -22.03 8.96 5.92
CA ASP A 37 -22.03 7.57 6.43
C ASP A 37 -20.64 7.10 6.90
N ALA A 38 -19.58 7.85 6.56
CA ALA A 38 -18.17 7.50 6.80
C ALA A 38 -17.72 6.12 6.26
N LYS A 39 -18.52 5.49 5.39
CA LYS A 39 -18.18 4.21 4.76
C LYS A 39 -17.70 4.43 3.34
N LEU A 40 -16.48 3.96 3.07
CA LEU A 40 -15.88 4.00 1.74
C LEU A 40 -15.34 2.64 1.35
N SER A 41 -15.39 2.34 0.05
CA SER A 41 -14.63 1.21 -0.47
C SER A 41 -13.13 1.51 -0.38
N PRO A 42 -12.28 0.49 -0.20
CA PRO A 42 -10.83 0.65 -0.18
C PRO A 42 -10.29 1.42 -1.40
N TYR A 43 -10.81 1.11 -2.59
CA TYR A 43 -10.47 1.82 -3.84
C TYR A 43 -10.72 3.33 -3.75
N ARG A 44 -11.87 3.74 -3.22
CA ARG A 44 -12.20 5.17 -3.11
C ARG A 44 -11.35 5.86 -2.05
N ALA A 45 -11.07 5.18 -0.94
CA ALA A 45 -10.16 5.69 0.08
C ALA A 45 -8.74 5.91 -0.49
N ALA A 46 -8.23 4.95 -1.28
CA ALA A 46 -6.95 5.08 -1.98
C ALA A 46 -6.92 6.29 -2.92
N ARG A 47 -7.97 6.48 -3.73
CA ARG A 47 -8.08 7.62 -4.66
C ARG A 47 -8.11 8.96 -3.92
N LEU A 48 -8.80 9.04 -2.78
CA LEU A 48 -8.83 10.26 -1.96
C LEU A 48 -7.47 10.55 -1.33
N ALA A 49 -6.80 9.54 -0.78
CA ALA A 49 -5.45 9.71 -0.23
C ALA A 49 -4.43 10.12 -1.30
N ALA A 50 -4.46 9.49 -2.48
CA ALA A 50 -3.62 9.87 -3.60
C ALA A 50 -3.86 11.32 -4.03
N TYR A 51 -5.13 11.75 -4.10
CA TYR A 51 -5.48 13.14 -4.41
C TYR A 51 -5.00 14.13 -3.34
N LEU A 52 -4.98 13.73 -2.07
CA LEU A 52 -4.47 14.52 -0.96
C LEU A 52 -2.95 14.44 -0.79
N GLU A 53 -2.26 13.61 -1.57
CA GLU A 53 -0.82 13.33 -1.45
C GLU A 53 -0.46 12.72 -0.08
N GLU A 54 -1.31 11.82 0.41
CA GLU A 54 -1.15 11.13 1.69
C GLU A 54 -0.88 9.63 1.53
N ASP A 55 -0.63 8.95 2.66
CA ASP A 55 -0.39 7.51 2.68
C ASP A 55 -1.63 6.72 2.23
N VAL A 56 -1.57 6.26 0.98
CA VAL A 56 -2.60 5.45 0.32
C VAL A 56 -2.88 4.16 1.09
N MET A 57 -1.84 3.51 1.60
CA MET A 57 -2.00 2.23 2.29
C MET A 57 -2.73 2.43 3.62
N GLN A 58 -2.37 3.48 4.36
CA GLN A 58 -3.04 3.84 5.59
C GLN A 58 -4.54 4.13 5.36
N ALA A 59 -4.89 4.84 4.29
CA ALA A 59 -6.28 5.13 3.95
C ALA A 59 -7.08 3.86 3.57
N VAL A 60 -6.46 2.94 2.81
CA VAL A 60 -7.05 1.64 2.48
C VAL A 60 -7.31 0.81 3.73
N CYS A 61 -6.32 0.68 4.62
CA CYS A 61 -6.49 -0.06 5.87
C CYS A 61 -7.56 0.58 6.76
N ALA A 62 -7.63 1.91 6.84
CA ALA A 62 -8.69 2.61 7.58
C ALA A 62 -10.09 2.30 7.00
N ALA A 63 -10.24 2.24 5.68
CA ALA A 63 -11.51 1.87 5.05
C ALA A 63 -11.89 0.41 5.35
N LEU A 64 -10.93 -0.51 5.27
CA LEU A 64 -11.14 -1.92 5.60
C LEU A 64 -11.54 -2.10 7.08
N MET A 65 -10.90 -1.36 7.99
CA MET A 65 -11.29 -1.31 9.41
C MET A 65 -12.73 -0.83 9.59
N ASP A 66 -13.12 0.30 8.98
CA ASP A 66 -14.46 0.88 9.13
C ASP A 66 -15.57 -0.01 8.51
N THR A 67 -15.21 -0.88 7.55
CA THR A 67 -16.12 -1.85 6.94
C THR A 67 -16.07 -3.26 7.54
N SER A 68 -15.20 -3.49 8.53
CA SER A 68 -14.99 -4.80 9.14
C SER A 68 -16.26 -5.31 9.83
N LYS A 69 -16.53 -6.61 9.69
CA LYS A 69 -17.70 -7.29 10.28
C LYS A 69 -17.44 -7.80 11.68
N SER A 70 -16.18 -7.82 12.11
CA SER A 70 -15.78 -8.30 13.43
C SER A 70 -14.65 -7.46 14.02
N ASN A 71 -14.51 -7.51 15.35
CA ASN A 71 -13.39 -6.88 16.05
C ASN A 71 -12.04 -7.52 15.66
N ALA A 72 -12.02 -8.81 15.33
CA ALA A 72 -10.81 -9.50 14.89
C ALA A 72 -10.33 -8.97 13.54
N GLU A 73 -11.25 -8.78 12.58
CA GLU A 73 -10.96 -8.21 11.27
C GLU A 73 -10.48 -6.75 11.39
N ALA A 74 -11.17 -5.93 12.19
CA ALA A 74 -10.76 -4.55 12.42
C ALA A 74 -9.37 -4.46 13.05
N ARG A 75 -9.03 -5.38 13.95
CA ARG A 75 -7.70 -5.47 14.57
C ARG A 75 -6.62 -5.86 13.56
N TYR A 76 -6.89 -6.83 12.71
CA TYR A 76 -5.97 -7.25 11.66
C TYR A 76 -5.56 -6.06 10.78
N TRP A 77 -6.53 -5.32 10.24
CA TRP A 77 -6.25 -4.16 9.38
C TRP A 77 -5.56 -3.00 10.10
N LYS A 78 -5.77 -2.86 11.42
CA LYS A 78 -5.06 -1.88 12.25
C LYS A 78 -3.58 -2.21 12.40
N GLU A 79 -3.25 -3.50 12.54
CA GLU A 79 -1.88 -3.98 12.77
C GLU A 79 -1.13 -4.24 11.45
N PHE A 80 -1.84 -4.41 10.35
CA PHE A 80 -1.30 -4.75 9.03
C PHE A 80 -0.20 -3.81 8.52
N PRO A 81 -0.31 -2.46 8.56
CA PRO A 81 0.75 -1.59 8.04
C PRO A 81 2.09 -1.78 8.76
N SER A 82 2.06 -1.93 10.08
CA SER A 82 3.28 -2.16 10.88
C SER A 82 3.88 -3.53 10.60
N ALA A 83 3.04 -4.56 10.45
CA ALA A 83 3.48 -5.90 10.08
C ALA A 83 4.11 -5.91 8.67
N LEU A 84 3.49 -5.23 7.71
CA LEU A 84 4.01 -5.07 6.36
C LEU A 84 5.36 -4.34 6.35
N ALA A 85 5.47 -3.22 7.08
CA ALA A 85 6.72 -2.47 7.19
C ALA A 85 7.87 -3.32 7.77
N THR A 86 7.56 -4.12 8.81
CA THR A 86 8.53 -5.07 9.39
C THR A 86 8.94 -6.14 8.37
N GLY A 87 7.97 -6.69 7.63
CA GLY A 87 8.23 -7.67 6.58
C GLY A 87 9.15 -7.12 5.49
N VAL A 88 8.86 -5.92 4.98
CA VAL A 88 9.70 -5.24 3.98
C VAL A 88 11.09 -4.97 4.52
N ALA A 89 11.22 -4.49 5.76
CA ALA A 89 12.53 -4.24 6.38
C ALA A 89 13.38 -5.52 6.46
N ASN A 90 12.78 -6.65 6.79
CA ASN A 90 13.47 -7.94 6.81
C ASN A 90 13.93 -8.38 5.42
N VAL A 91 13.11 -8.17 4.38
CA VAL A 91 13.47 -8.48 2.98
C VAL A 91 14.64 -7.61 2.53
N VAL A 92 14.57 -6.31 2.81
CA VAL A 92 15.64 -5.34 2.51
C VAL A 92 16.94 -5.75 3.20
N GLN A 93 16.89 -6.10 4.49
CA GLN A 93 18.07 -6.51 5.24
C GLN A 93 18.74 -7.75 4.64
N LYS A 94 17.96 -8.76 4.23
CA LYS A 94 18.49 -9.95 3.57
C LYS A 94 19.16 -9.61 2.23
N ALA A 95 18.52 -8.76 1.41
CA ALA A 95 19.07 -8.34 0.13
C ALA A 95 20.39 -7.56 0.29
N VAL A 96 20.50 -6.71 1.33
CA VAL A 96 21.73 -5.97 1.65
C VAL A 96 22.85 -6.92 2.08
N LEU A 97 22.58 -7.87 2.97
CA LEU A 97 23.59 -8.85 3.42
C LEU A 97 24.12 -9.70 2.26
N GLU A 98 23.23 -10.15 1.38
CA GLU A 98 23.60 -10.88 0.17
C GLU A 98 24.45 -10.03 -0.78
N LEU A 99 24.11 -8.75 -0.94
CA LEU A 99 24.92 -7.83 -1.74
C LEU A 99 26.33 -7.65 -1.16
N GLU A 100 26.42 -7.45 0.15
CA GLU A 100 27.71 -7.29 0.85
C GLU A 100 28.59 -8.53 0.67
N LEU A 101 28.01 -9.73 0.78
CA LEU A 101 28.70 -10.99 0.53
C LEU A 101 29.21 -11.06 -0.91
N ARG A 102 28.36 -10.82 -1.91
CA ARG A 102 28.77 -10.85 -3.32
C ARG A 102 29.87 -9.85 -3.63
N LEU A 103 29.77 -8.63 -3.08
CA LEU A 103 30.80 -7.61 -3.28
C LEU A 103 32.14 -8.00 -2.64
N SER A 104 32.12 -8.75 -1.54
CA SER A 104 33.34 -9.24 -0.88
C SER A 104 34.05 -10.35 -1.66
N GLU A 105 33.32 -11.09 -2.49
CA GLU A 105 33.83 -12.19 -3.31
C GLU A 105 34.35 -11.74 -4.69
N MET A 106 34.07 -10.49 -5.09
CA MET A 106 34.50 -9.95 -6.38
C MET A 106 35.97 -9.51 -6.36
N GLU A 107 36.76 -10.00 -7.32
CA GLU A 107 38.17 -9.60 -7.48
C GLU A 107 38.34 -8.12 -7.88
N ASN A 108 37.36 -7.55 -8.59
CA ASN A 108 37.35 -6.15 -9.01
C ASN A 108 36.13 -5.44 -8.42
N SER A 109 36.33 -4.21 -7.92
CA SER A 109 35.22 -3.43 -7.38
C SER A 109 34.29 -2.99 -8.52
N PRO A 110 32.99 -3.32 -8.47
CA PRO A 110 32.06 -2.90 -9.50
C PRO A 110 31.88 -1.38 -9.49
N THR A 111 31.56 -0.85 -10.67
CA THR A 111 31.16 0.53 -10.87
C THR A 111 29.87 0.85 -10.11
N SER A 112 29.56 2.15 -9.97
CA SER A 112 28.32 2.57 -9.30
C SER A 112 27.07 2.06 -10.01
N GLU A 113 27.09 1.98 -11.34
CA GLU A 113 25.95 1.50 -12.14
C GLU A 113 25.72 0.00 -11.95
N GLU A 114 26.79 -0.79 -11.96
CA GLU A 114 26.74 -2.23 -11.69
C GLU A 114 26.22 -2.51 -10.27
N LYS A 115 26.65 -1.74 -9.26
CA LYS A 115 26.14 -1.86 -7.89
C LYS A 115 24.63 -1.60 -7.83
N SER A 116 24.14 -0.57 -8.51
CA SER A 116 22.70 -0.26 -8.56
C SER A 116 21.89 -1.38 -9.22
N LEU A 117 22.40 -1.98 -10.29
CA LEU A 117 21.76 -3.14 -10.95
C LEU A 117 21.74 -4.37 -10.03
N MET A 118 22.85 -4.66 -9.35
CA MET A 118 22.93 -5.77 -8.40
C MET A 118 21.95 -5.60 -7.24
N VAL A 119 21.82 -4.38 -6.69
CA VAL A 119 20.82 -4.06 -5.65
C VAL A 119 19.41 -4.31 -6.16
N ALA A 120 19.08 -3.81 -7.36
CA ALA A 120 17.74 -3.95 -7.92
C ALA A 120 17.37 -5.42 -8.14
N GLU A 121 18.29 -6.22 -8.66
CA GLU A 121 18.05 -7.65 -8.90
C GLU A 121 17.91 -8.43 -7.60
N LEU A 122 18.78 -8.18 -6.61
CA LEU A 122 18.70 -8.83 -5.29
C LEU A 122 17.43 -8.48 -4.55
N MET A 123 17.00 -7.21 -4.60
CA MET A 123 15.72 -6.78 -4.04
C MET A 123 14.56 -7.49 -4.73
N LYS A 124 14.55 -7.53 -6.07
CA LYS A 124 13.50 -8.20 -6.83
C LYS A 124 13.43 -9.70 -6.49
N GLN A 125 14.57 -10.37 -6.40
CA GLN A 125 14.65 -11.77 -6.01
C GLN A 125 14.13 -11.98 -4.59
N ALA A 126 14.59 -11.18 -3.62
CA ALA A 126 14.19 -11.31 -2.22
C ALA A 126 12.69 -11.02 -2.00
N LEU A 127 12.13 -10.04 -2.73
CA LEU A 127 10.68 -9.76 -2.70
C LEU A 127 9.89 -10.90 -3.35
N ASN A 128 10.38 -11.47 -4.45
CA ASN A 128 9.75 -12.64 -5.07
C ASN A 128 9.76 -13.83 -4.13
N GLU A 129 10.88 -14.18 -3.51
CA GLU A 129 10.96 -15.29 -2.55
C GLU A 129 10.04 -15.09 -1.34
N ALA A 130 10.00 -13.86 -0.80
CA ALA A 130 9.16 -13.55 0.36
C ALA A 130 7.65 -13.62 0.06
N TRP A 131 7.25 -13.42 -1.19
CA TRP A 131 5.84 -13.34 -1.60
C TRP A 131 5.43 -14.31 -2.71
N SER A 132 6.29 -15.26 -3.10
CA SER A 132 5.96 -16.38 -4.00
C SER A 132 5.33 -17.54 -3.24
N ASP A 133 5.62 -17.70 -1.95
CA ASP A 133 5.10 -18.79 -1.12
C ASP A 133 3.67 -18.57 -0.57
N THR A 134 3.03 -17.45 -0.90
CA THR A 134 1.65 -17.15 -0.50
C THR A 134 0.57 -17.98 -1.23
N ASP A 135 0.94 -18.93 -2.09
CA ASP A 135 0.02 -19.90 -2.72
C ASP A 135 -0.25 -21.16 -1.87
N SER A 136 0.47 -21.39 -0.76
CA SER A 136 0.40 -22.66 -0.02
C SER A 136 -0.37 -22.65 1.31
N GLY A 137 -1.02 -21.54 1.67
CA GLY A 137 -1.77 -21.47 2.93
C GLY A 137 -2.59 -20.20 3.04
N ALA A 138 -3.81 -20.23 2.53
CA ALA A 138 -4.73 -19.10 2.59
C ALA A 138 -4.86 -18.53 4.03
N PRO A 139 -5.15 -17.23 4.16
CA PRO A 139 -6.48 -16.90 4.62
C PRO A 139 -7.25 -16.34 3.43
N THR A 140 -8.24 -17.10 3.01
CA THR A 140 -9.17 -16.86 1.89
C THR A 140 -9.29 -15.40 1.45
N GLY A 141 -8.81 -15.05 0.25
CA GLY A 141 -9.01 -13.71 -0.31
C GLY A 141 -8.19 -13.39 -1.56
N THR A 142 -8.54 -14.05 -2.68
CA THR A 142 -8.33 -13.69 -4.10
C THR A 142 -6.98 -13.06 -4.55
N PRO A 143 -6.24 -13.70 -5.47
CA PRO A 143 -4.94 -13.21 -5.95
C PRO A 143 -5.10 -11.96 -6.82
N VAL A 144 -4.37 -10.89 -6.47
CA VAL A 144 -4.14 -9.75 -7.37
C VAL A 144 -2.93 -10.09 -8.23
N ARG A 145 -3.20 -10.48 -9.47
CA ARG A 145 -2.18 -10.66 -10.51
C ARG A 145 -1.64 -9.29 -10.88
N LEU A 146 -0.44 -8.93 -10.43
CA LEU A 146 0.28 -7.77 -10.95
C LEU A 146 0.77 -8.12 -12.36
N VAL A 147 0.07 -7.60 -13.36
CA VAL A 147 0.56 -7.53 -14.74
C VAL A 147 1.34 -6.22 -14.83
N LEU A 148 2.65 -6.32 -15.03
CA LEU A 148 3.51 -5.20 -15.42
C LEU A 148 3.21 -4.78 -16.86
#